data_AF-Q1YEQ0-F1
#
_entry.id   AF-Q1YEQ0-F1
#
_cell.length_a   1.000
_cell.length_b   1.000
_cell.length_c   1.000
_cell.angle_alpha   90.00
_cell.angle_beta   90.00
_cell.angle_gamma   90.00
#
_symmetry.space_group_name_H-M   'P 1'
#
loop_
_entity.id
_entity.type
_entity.pdbx_description
1 polymer ?
#
loop_
_entity_poly.entity_id
_entity_poly.type
_entity_poly.pdbx_seq_one_letter_code
_entity_poly.pdbx_strand_id
1 'polypeptide(L)'
;MVGRLLTLSLLLFAAAGPAGAAPQVSARDARLAVVVDAMPAAPYEDEMVLVTIRGLYDVTIALETLVQPDLRNFSWMQLGRDSWTTQRIDGRQLTVFERRLAIFPERGGDLTVGAFAHRLTLVANNGERFVHNVVSEPVTITAVPRPATEGGWWLPARSLSYSDEWDMDPAMLANGETATRTVTIVAEGVPPGSLPPPPKMIAPWLISFIAPESRSVELTENGPVSTVVWQWRMRPVSSQPGWLEAFHIPWFDTTTREMRDAVLKSQRIAFAAIAEEPEASSWSGLIARNAPLLAGLSACFAVLLLALPGRRLVSPAEIGRRLRRFLPDRNALALRRAAARNDARAARTAAMALPKGVRIAHGPAFARLDRHLFGLPPAPDIDLKGFAAQVLARRKAGRRR
;
A
#
# COMPACT_ATOMS: atom_id res chain seq x y z
N MET A 1 -45.21 52.14 -87.57
CA MET A 1 -43.90 51.71 -87.01
C MET A 1 -43.24 52.98 -86.48
N VAL A 2 -42.91 53.22 -85.22
CA VAL A 2 -42.49 52.46 -84.03
C VAL A 2 -42.85 53.39 -82.84
N GLY A 3 -43.62 53.02 -81.80
CA GLY A 3 -43.22 52.15 -80.68
C GLY A 3 -42.39 52.89 -79.61
N ARG A 4 -42.99 53.82 -78.83
CA ARG A 4 -42.34 54.47 -77.67
C ARG A 4 -42.56 53.64 -76.40
N LEU A 5 -41.51 53.01 -75.88
CA LEU A 5 -41.51 52.31 -74.59
C LEU A 5 -41.12 53.28 -73.46
N LEU A 6 -42.04 53.48 -72.51
CA LEU A 6 -41.76 54.00 -71.18
C LEU A 6 -41.15 52.87 -70.32
N THR A 7 -40.00 53.10 -69.72
CA THR A 7 -39.42 52.23 -68.68
C THR A 7 -39.64 52.87 -67.31
N LEU A 8 -40.49 52.22 -66.51
CA LEU A 8 -40.76 52.53 -65.11
C LEU A 8 -39.66 51.88 -64.26
N SER A 9 -38.82 52.67 -63.59
CA SER A 9 -37.86 52.14 -62.60
C SER A 9 -38.52 52.13 -61.22
N LEU A 10 -38.82 50.92 -60.72
CA LEU A 10 -39.40 50.67 -59.41
C LEU A 10 -38.27 50.55 -58.38
N LEU A 11 -38.13 51.54 -57.50
CA LEU A 11 -37.22 51.52 -56.35
C LEU A 11 -37.84 50.65 -55.24
N LEU A 12 -37.28 49.46 -55.04
CA LEU A 12 -37.57 48.61 -53.88
C LEU A 12 -36.78 49.13 -52.67
N PHE A 13 -37.47 49.76 -51.72
CA PHE A 13 -36.93 50.06 -50.40
C PHE A 13 -37.04 48.79 -49.53
N ALA A 14 -35.93 48.09 -49.32
CA ALA A 14 -35.84 47.02 -48.35
C ALA A 14 -35.70 47.63 -46.95
N ALA A 15 -36.79 47.58 -46.17
CA ALA A 15 -36.75 47.95 -44.75
C ALA A 15 -35.98 46.88 -43.97
N ALA A 16 -34.71 47.16 -43.65
CA ALA A 16 -33.95 46.40 -42.67
C ALA A 16 -34.49 46.72 -41.27
N GLY A 17 -35.29 45.80 -40.71
CA GLY A 17 -35.68 45.86 -39.30
C GLY A 17 -34.45 45.73 -38.39
N PRO A 18 -34.46 46.34 -37.19
CA PRO A 18 -33.32 46.25 -36.29
C PRO A 18 -33.12 44.79 -35.88
N ALA A 19 -31.94 44.24 -36.15
CA ALA A 19 -31.52 42.99 -35.56
C ALA A 19 -31.49 43.18 -34.03
N GLY A 20 -32.42 42.52 -33.32
CA GLY A 20 -32.44 42.54 -31.87
C GLY A 20 -31.10 42.02 -31.34
N ALA A 21 -30.43 42.81 -30.50
CA ALA A 21 -29.20 42.38 -29.85
C ALA A 21 -29.51 41.15 -28.98
N ALA A 22 -28.70 40.09 -29.12
CA ALA A 22 -28.83 38.91 -28.28
C ALA A 22 -28.72 39.30 -26.80
N PRO A 23 -29.45 38.62 -25.89
CA PRO A 23 -29.34 38.86 -24.45
C PRO A 23 -27.87 38.80 -24.00
N GLN A 24 -27.39 39.83 -23.29
CA GLN A 24 -26.02 39.84 -22.79
C GLN A 24 -25.90 38.96 -21.54
N VAL A 25 -25.09 37.89 -21.63
CA VAL A 25 -24.70 37.06 -20.49
C VAL A 25 -23.37 37.59 -19.96
N SER A 26 -23.31 37.97 -18.68
CA SER A 26 -22.07 38.44 -18.08
C SER A 26 -21.19 37.27 -17.62
N ALA A 27 -19.88 37.51 -17.51
CA ALA A 27 -18.94 36.54 -16.93
C ALA A 27 -19.25 36.18 -15.46
N ARG A 28 -20.10 36.99 -14.79
CA ARG A 28 -20.57 36.72 -13.44
C ARG A 28 -21.72 35.70 -13.41
N ASP A 29 -22.46 35.58 -14.51
CA ASP A 29 -23.64 34.73 -14.62
C ASP A 29 -23.31 33.38 -15.27
N ALA A 30 -22.25 33.31 -16.06
CA ALA A 30 -21.73 32.05 -16.57
C ALA A 30 -20.20 32.08 -16.64
N ARG A 31 -19.55 31.15 -15.92
CA ARG A 31 -18.09 30.99 -15.92
C ARG A 31 -17.70 29.53 -15.99
N LEU A 32 -16.59 29.26 -16.65
CA LEU A 32 -15.97 27.94 -16.75
C LEU A 32 -14.51 28.07 -16.33
N ALA A 33 -14.04 27.18 -15.47
CA ALA A 33 -12.68 27.16 -14.99
C ALA A 33 -12.11 25.74 -15.08
N VAL A 34 -10.81 25.65 -15.34
CA VAL A 34 -10.04 24.42 -15.20
C VAL A 34 -9.30 24.52 -13.88
N VAL A 35 -9.66 23.66 -12.93
CA VAL A 35 -9.06 23.60 -11.59
C VAL A 35 -8.12 22.42 -11.56
N VAL A 36 -6.83 22.68 -11.36
CA VAL A 36 -5.83 21.62 -11.15
C VAL A 36 -5.77 21.33 -9.65
N ASP A 37 -5.86 20.06 -9.28
CA ASP A 37 -5.73 19.66 -7.88
C ASP A 37 -4.34 20.00 -7.34
N ALA A 38 -4.27 20.42 -6.08
CA ALA A 38 -3.01 20.79 -5.47
C ALA A 38 -2.07 19.58 -5.36
N MET A 39 -0.82 19.76 -5.80
CA MET A 39 0.24 18.76 -5.71
C MET A 39 1.37 19.28 -4.79
N PRO A 40 2.05 18.39 -4.04
CA PRO A 40 3.15 18.79 -3.16
C PRO A 40 4.40 19.26 -3.93
N ALA A 41 4.54 18.84 -5.19
CA ALA A 41 5.63 19.20 -6.08
C ALA A 41 5.15 19.13 -7.54
N ALA A 42 5.98 19.62 -8.47
CA ALA A 42 5.74 19.46 -9.89
C ALA A 42 5.64 17.96 -10.27
N PRO A 43 4.67 17.58 -11.12
CA PRO A 43 4.50 16.20 -11.56
C PRO A 43 5.68 15.78 -12.45
N TYR A 44 6.06 14.51 -12.38
CA TYR A 44 6.92 13.91 -13.40
C TYR A 44 6.15 13.59 -14.68
N GLU A 45 6.87 13.28 -15.76
CA GLU A 45 6.33 12.54 -16.90
C GLU A 45 5.55 11.31 -16.42
N ASP A 46 4.44 11.00 -17.10
CA ASP A 46 3.49 9.92 -16.80
C ASP A 46 2.84 9.97 -15.40
N GLU A 47 3.18 10.94 -14.54
CA GLU A 47 2.56 11.12 -13.23
C GLU A 47 1.17 11.75 -13.39
N MET A 48 0.18 11.15 -12.73
CA MET A 48 -1.20 11.62 -12.78
C MET A 48 -1.36 13.01 -12.17
N VAL A 49 -1.98 13.90 -12.95
CA VAL A 49 -2.50 15.19 -12.49
C VAL A 49 -4.02 15.14 -12.57
N LEU A 50 -4.69 15.42 -11.44
CA LEU A 50 -6.15 15.50 -11.40
C LEU A 50 -6.60 16.91 -11.77
N VAL A 51 -7.57 16.99 -12.67
CA VAL A 51 -8.12 18.24 -13.18
C VAL A 51 -9.64 18.19 -13.13
N THR A 52 -10.25 19.23 -12.57
CA THR A 52 -11.70 19.43 -12.58
C THR A 52 -12.05 20.60 -13.48
N ILE A 53 -12.81 20.33 -14.53
CA ILE A 53 -13.50 21.37 -15.30
C ILE A 53 -14.74 21.74 -14.50
N ARG A 54 -14.79 22.97 -13.99
CA ARG A 54 -15.85 23.47 -13.14
C ARG A 54 -16.59 24.63 -13.80
N GLY A 55 -17.87 24.43 -14.09
CA GLY A 55 -18.78 25.45 -14.58
C GLY A 55 -19.64 26.01 -13.44
N LEU A 56 -19.84 27.32 -13.39
CA LEU A 56 -20.72 27.98 -12.42
C LEU A 56 -21.69 28.89 -13.18
N TYR A 57 -22.98 28.59 -13.04
CA TYR A 57 -24.04 29.17 -13.86
C TYR A 57 -25.19 29.70 -13.00
N ASP A 58 -25.52 30.98 -13.19
CA ASP A 58 -26.76 31.63 -12.71
C ASP A 58 -27.67 31.95 -13.90
N VAL A 59 -27.89 30.96 -14.75
CA VAL A 59 -28.70 31.04 -15.97
C VAL A 59 -29.50 29.76 -16.15
N THR A 60 -30.64 29.86 -16.83
CA THR A 60 -31.47 28.69 -17.16
C THR A 60 -30.90 28.00 -18.40
N ILE A 61 -30.39 26.77 -18.22
CA ILE A 61 -29.78 25.96 -19.28
C ILE A 61 -30.80 24.95 -19.81
N ALA A 62 -31.06 24.95 -21.12
CA ALA A 62 -31.95 24.00 -21.78
C ALA A 62 -31.20 22.83 -22.43
N LEU A 63 -30.02 23.08 -23.00
CA LEU A 63 -29.15 22.08 -23.61
C LEU A 63 -27.69 22.45 -23.34
N GLU A 64 -26.82 21.47 -23.32
CA GLU A 64 -25.39 21.65 -23.08
C GLU A 64 -24.55 20.75 -23.96
N THR A 65 -23.35 21.20 -24.29
CA THR A 65 -22.28 20.36 -24.82
C THR A 65 -20.93 20.91 -24.39
N LEU A 66 -20.14 20.12 -23.65
CA LEU A 66 -18.74 20.44 -23.39
C LEU A 66 -17.85 20.05 -24.59
N VAL A 67 -17.17 21.04 -25.16
CA VAL A 67 -16.14 20.89 -26.19
C VAL A 67 -14.77 20.89 -25.53
N GLN A 68 -14.08 19.77 -25.63
CA GLN A 68 -12.74 19.57 -25.08
C GLN A 68 -11.66 19.99 -26.10
N PRO A 69 -10.60 20.70 -25.67
CA PRO A 69 -9.48 21.03 -26.54
C PRO A 69 -8.64 19.80 -26.89
N ASP A 70 -7.78 19.93 -27.89
CA ASP A 70 -6.73 18.96 -28.15
C ASP A 70 -5.72 18.96 -26.97
N LEU A 71 -5.65 17.85 -26.23
CA LEU A 71 -4.76 17.68 -25.09
C LEU A 71 -3.39 17.17 -25.55
N ARG A 72 -2.73 17.94 -26.43
CA ARG A 72 -1.41 17.57 -26.97
C ARG A 72 -0.39 17.39 -25.85
N ASN A 73 0.43 16.34 -25.96
CA ASN A 73 1.44 15.96 -24.97
C ASN A 73 0.85 15.49 -23.62
N PHE A 74 -0.45 15.18 -23.59
CA PHE A 74 -1.09 14.52 -22.46
C PHE A 74 -1.85 13.30 -22.93
N SER A 75 -1.61 12.17 -22.29
CA SER A 75 -2.63 11.13 -22.25
C SER A 75 -3.65 11.50 -21.17
N TRP A 76 -4.89 11.05 -21.29
CA TRP A 76 -5.95 11.46 -20.37
C TRP A 76 -7.06 10.43 -20.26
N MET A 77 -7.79 10.51 -19.14
CA MET A 77 -8.97 9.70 -18.86
C MET A 77 -10.02 10.54 -18.16
N GLN A 78 -11.29 10.42 -18.58
CA GLN A 78 -12.39 11.01 -17.83
C GLN A 78 -12.75 10.13 -16.62
N LEU A 79 -12.81 10.74 -15.44
CA LEU A 79 -13.11 10.08 -14.17
C LEU A 79 -14.60 10.17 -13.88
N GLY A 80 -15.35 9.17 -14.32
CA GLY A 80 -16.79 9.08 -14.09
C GLY A 80 -17.63 9.95 -15.03
N ARG A 81 -18.90 10.10 -14.67
CA ARG A 81 -19.85 10.91 -15.43
C ARG A 81 -19.80 12.36 -14.98
N ASP A 82 -20.22 13.26 -15.86
CA ASP A 82 -20.37 14.67 -15.51
C ASP A 82 -21.41 14.84 -14.41
N SER A 83 -21.12 15.76 -13.49
CA SER A 83 -21.97 16.08 -12.36
C SER A 83 -22.60 17.46 -12.52
N TRP A 84 -23.88 17.54 -12.20
CA TRP A 84 -24.65 18.78 -12.17
C TRP A 84 -25.29 18.89 -10.78
N THR A 85 -24.90 19.92 -10.03
CA THR A 85 -25.41 20.15 -8.66
C THR A 85 -25.83 21.60 -8.49
N THR A 86 -26.65 21.87 -7.49
CA THR A 86 -27.03 23.25 -7.14
C THR A 86 -26.39 23.61 -5.81
N GLN A 87 -25.57 24.66 -5.79
CA GLN A 87 -24.80 25.07 -4.61
C GLN A 87 -25.03 26.55 -4.31
N ARG A 88 -25.01 26.91 -3.02
CA ARG A 88 -25.08 28.30 -2.59
C ARG A 88 -23.67 28.86 -2.46
N ILE A 89 -23.26 29.74 -3.37
CA ILE A 89 -21.92 30.32 -3.46
C ILE A 89 -22.06 31.84 -3.43
N ASP A 90 -21.34 32.51 -2.53
CA ASP A 90 -21.41 33.97 -2.33
C ASP A 90 -22.86 34.50 -2.15
N GLY A 91 -23.70 33.71 -1.47
CA GLY A 91 -25.10 34.05 -1.21
C GLY A 91 -26.07 33.82 -2.39
N ARG A 92 -25.58 33.46 -3.58
CA ARG A 92 -26.39 33.12 -4.77
C ARG A 92 -26.54 31.60 -4.91
N GLN A 93 -27.66 31.15 -5.47
CA GLN A 93 -27.88 29.75 -5.81
C GLN A 93 -27.39 29.53 -7.25
N LEU A 94 -26.30 28.78 -7.41
CA LEU A 94 -25.68 28.53 -8.70
C LEU A 94 -25.83 27.06 -9.10
N THR A 95 -26.04 26.82 -10.38
CA THR A 95 -25.85 25.50 -10.99
C THR A 95 -24.36 25.28 -11.23
N VAL A 96 -23.85 24.17 -10.70
CA VAL A 96 -22.44 23.79 -10.75
C VAL A 96 -22.31 22.55 -11.64
N PHE A 97 -21.54 22.69 -12.72
CA PHE A 97 -21.11 21.61 -13.58
C PHE A 97 -19.71 21.16 -13.17
N GLU A 98 -19.47 19.86 -13.06
CA GLU A 98 -18.14 19.31 -12.83
C GLU A 98 -17.88 18.11 -13.74
N ARG A 99 -16.75 18.18 -14.47
CA ARG A 99 -16.14 17.02 -15.13
C ARG A 99 -14.75 16.83 -14.56
N ARG A 100 -14.45 15.62 -14.10
CA ARG A 100 -13.16 15.28 -13.52
C ARG A 100 -12.35 14.45 -14.51
N LEU A 101 -11.09 14.82 -14.69
CA LEU A 101 -10.13 14.19 -15.59
C LEU A 101 -8.87 13.79 -14.82
N ALA A 102 -8.27 12.67 -15.19
CA ALA A 102 -6.86 12.37 -14.95
C ALA A 102 -6.11 12.69 -16.24
N ILE A 103 -5.06 13.51 -16.16
CA ILE A 103 -4.16 13.79 -17.28
C ILE A 103 -2.74 13.38 -16.88
N PHE A 104 -1.96 12.93 -17.87
CA PHE A 104 -0.60 12.40 -17.66
C PHE A 104 0.34 13.10 -18.64
N PRO A 105 1.28 13.92 -18.16
CA PRO A 105 2.28 14.58 -19.01
C PRO A 105 3.12 13.56 -19.78
N GLU A 106 3.14 13.60 -21.11
CA GLU A 106 3.91 12.65 -21.92
C GLU A 106 5.40 13.04 -22.06
N ARG A 107 5.76 14.24 -21.62
CA ARG A 107 7.13 14.79 -21.67
C ARG A 107 7.31 15.90 -20.63
N GLY A 108 8.55 16.13 -20.22
CA GLY A 108 8.92 17.24 -19.35
C GLY A 108 8.87 18.60 -20.05
N GLY A 109 8.73 19.64 -19.23
CA GLY A 109 8.62 21.04 -19.64
C GLY A 109 7.25 21.65 -19.36
N ASP A 110 7.05 22.87 -19.85
CA ASP A 110 5.78 23.58 -19.72
C ASP A 110 4.80 23.06 -20.78
N LEU A 111 3.74 22.42 -20.31
CA LEU A 111 2.68 21.85 -21.13
C LEU A 111 1.37 22.60 -20.91
N THR A 112 0.71 23.01 -21.99
CA THR A 112 -0.53 23.77 -21.90
C THR A 112 -1.74 22.86 -22.10
N VAL A 113 -2.62 22.82 -21.10
CA VAL A 113 -4.00 22.37 -21.24
C VAL A 113 -4.80 23.50 -21.87
N GLY A 114 -5.31 23.27 -23.08
CA GLY A 114 -6.07 24.27 -23.83
C GLY A 114 -7.36 24.72 -23.14
N ALA A 115 -7.99 25.76 -23.69
CA ALA A 115 -9.28 26.24 -23.23
C ALA A 115 -10.40 25.24 -23.55
N PHE A 116 -11.22 24.91 -22.55
CA PHE A 116 -12.47 24.18 -22.74
C PHE A 116 -13.58 25.16 -23.12
N ALA A 117 -14.53 24.73 -23.94
CA ALA A 117 -15.70 25.53 -24.27
C ALA A 117 -16.98 24.77 -23.93
N HIS A 118 -17.79 25.33 -23.04
CA HIS A 118 -19.11 24.81 -22.71
C HIS A 118 -20.14 25.55 -23.56
N ARG A 119 -20.67 24.86 -24.58
CA ARG A 119 -21.72 25.38 -25.46
C ARG A 119 -23.08 25.16 -24.82
N LEU A 120 -23.72 26.24 -24.37
CA LEU A 120 -24.99 26.20 -23.66
C LEU A 120 -26.11 26.76 -24.55
N THR A 121 -27.27 26.12 -24.56
CA THR A 121 -28.51 26.75 -25.01
C THR A 121 -29.22 27.30 -23.79
N LEU A 122 -29.26 28.62 -23.67
CA LEU A 122 -29.85 29.32 -22.54
C LEU A 122 -31.28 29.76 -22.85
N VAL A 123 -32.09 29.92 -21.80
CA VAL A 123 -33.45 30.48 -21.89
C VAL A 123 -33.43 31.87 -21.25
N ALA A 124 -33.67 32.91 -22.04
CA ALA A 124 -33.83 34.27 -21.54
C ALA A 124 -35.14 34.44 -20.77
N ASN A 125 -35.26 35.55 -20.03
CA ASN A 125 -36.46 35.86 -19.23
C ASN A 125 -37.75 35.99 -20.07
N ASN A 126 -37.62 36.31 -21.36
CA ASN A 126 -38.72 36.35 -22.33
C ASN A 126 -39.07 34.97 -22.92
N GLY A 127 -38.41 33.90 -22.48
CA GLY A 127 -38.59 32.53 -22.98
C GLY A 127 -37.79 32.21 -24.25
N GLU A 128 -37.09 33.18 -24.83
CA GLU A 128 -36.27 32.99 -26.02
C GLU A 128 -35.07 32.09 -25.74
N ARG A 129 -34.79 31.15 -26.66
CA ARG A 129 -33.63 30.27 -26.59
C ARG A 129 -32.52 30.81 -27.48
N PHE A 130 -31.32 30.91 -26.92
CA PHE A 130 -30.14 31.34 -27.68
C PHE A 130 -28.90 30.55 -27.23
N VAL A 131 -27.92 30.45 -28.10
CA VAL A 131 -26.66 29.72 -27.82
C VAL A 131 -25.64 30.69 -27.23
N HIS A 132 -24.98 30.29 -26.16
CA HIS A 132 -23.88 31.01 -25.54
C HIS A 132 -22.72 30.05 -25.23
N ASN A 133 -21.50 30.43 -25.62
CA ASN A 133 -20.30 29.64 -25.36
C ASN A 133 -19.55 30.24 -24.17
N VAL A 134 -19.35 29.42 -23.13
CA VAL A 134 -18.55 29.78 -21.96
C VAL A 134 -17.20 29.12 -22.10
N VAL A 135 -16.13 29.89 -22.19
CA VAL A 135 -14.78 29.38 -22.44
C VAL A 135 -13.94 29.50 -21.17
N SER A 136 -13.14 28.48 -20.86
CA SER A 136 -12.19 28.53 -19.75
C SER A 136 -10.88 29.19 -20.16
N GLU A 137 -10.15 29.71 -19.19
CA GLU A 137 -8.74 30.04 -19.41
C GLU A 137 -7.92 28.75 -19.64
N PRO A 138 -6.86 28.79 -20.47
CA PRO A 138 -5.90 27.70 -20.56
C PRO A 138 -5.07 27.60 -19.27
N VAL A 139 -4.59 26.39 -18.97
CA VAL A 139 -3.76 26.14 -17.77
C VAL A 139 -2.42 25.55 -18.19
N THR A 140 -1.33 26.03 -17.61
CA THR A 140 0.02 25.48 -17.85
C THR A 140 0.43 24.57 -16.71
N ILE A 141 0.94 23.39 -17.05
CA ILE A 141 1.47 22.39 -16.13
C ILE A 141 2.95 22.22 -16.44
N THR A 142 3.81 22.52 -15.46
CA THR A 142 5.25 22.31 -15.56
C THR A 142 5.57 20.89 -15.11
N ALA A 143 5.88 20.00 -16.05
CA ALA A 143 6.25 18.61 -15.79
C ALA A 143 7.78 18.43 -15.73
N VAL A 144 8.23 17.55 -14.83
CA VAL A 144 9.64 17.18 -14.68
C VAL A 144 9.92 15.95 -15.54
N PRO A 145 11.01 15.92 -16.34
CA PRO A 145 11.40 14.72 -17.07
C PRO A 145 11.55 13.50 -16.16
N ARG A 146 11.19 12.30 -16.64
CA ARG A 146 11.37 11.09 -15.82
C ARG A 146 12.84 10.87 -15.45
N PRO A 147 13.15 10.42 -14.23
CA PRO A 147 14.51 10.07 -13.85
C PRO A 147 14.99 8.85 -14.64
N ALA A 148 16.32 8.72 -14.79
CA ALA A 148 16.90 7.50 -15.32
C ALA A 148 16.67 6.35 -14.32
N THR A 149 15.91 5.33 -14.71
CA THR A 149 15.66 4.13 -13.90
C THR A 149 16.48 2.95 -14.39
N GLU A 150 16.97 2.14 -13.45
CA GLU A 150 17.58 0.85 -13.76
C GLU A 150 16.48 -0.10 -14.28
N GLY A 151 16.61 -0.57 -15.53
CA GLY A 151 15.60 -1.40 -16.19
C GLY A 151 14.72 -0.69 -17.23
N GLY A 152 14.86 0.64 -17.37
CA GLY A 152 14.24 1.41 -18.47
C GLY A 152 12.72 1.55 -18.41
N TRP A 153 12.08 1.09 -17.33
CA TRP A 153 10.65 1.25 -17.08
C TRP A 153 10.41 2.37 -16.07
N TRP A 154 9.34 3.13 -16.26
CA TRP A 154 8.93 4.23 -15.39
C TRP A 154 7.47 4.05 -15.01
N LEU A 155 7.18 4.00 -13.71
CA LEU A 155 5.86 3.72 -13.17
C LEU A 155 5.55 4.63 -11.98
N PRO A 156 5.07 5.86 -12.21
CA PRO A 156 4.64 6.76 -11.15
C PRO A 156 3.25 6.38 -10.66
N ALA A 157 3.17 5.73 -9.49
CA ALA A 157 1.92 5.26 -8.91
C ALA A 157 1.72 5.84 -7.50
N ARG A 158 0.46 6.04 -7.10
CA ARG A 158 0.14 6.43 -5.72
C ARG A 158 0.35 5.27 -4.75
N SER A 159 -0.03 4.07 -5.19
CA SER A 159 0.16 2.81 -4.49
C SER A 159 0.37 1.71 -5.53
N LEU A 160 1.12 0.67 -5.14
CA LEU A 160 1.27 -0.54 -5.92
C LEU A 160 1.21 -1.73 -4.98
N SER A 161 0.37 -2.70 -5.31
CA SER A 161 0.23 -3.96 -4.58
C SER A 161 0.17 -5.12 -5.56
N TYR A 162 0.52 -6.31 -5.10
CA TYR A 162 0.41 -7.52 -5.90
C TYR A 162 -0.03 -8.71 -5.05
N SER A 163 -0.69 -9.67 -5.68
CA SER A 163 -0.85 -11.04 -5.19
C SER A 163 -0.06 -12.00 -6.09
N ASP A 164 0.46 -13.07 -5.49
CA ASP A 164 1.23 -14.11 -6.17
C ASP A 164 0.76 -15.46 -5.65
N GLU A 165 -0.02 -16.15 -6.48
CA GLU A 165 -0.75 -17.35 -6.13
C GLU A 165 -0.35 -18.51 -7.03
N TRP A 166 -0.31 -19.71 -6.45
CA TRP A 166 -0.11 -20.96 -7.18
C TRP A 166 -1.32 -21.85 -6.96
N ASP A 167 -1.76 -22.53 -8.00
CA ASP A 167 -2.87 -23.50 -7.93
C ASP A 167 -2.52 -24.77 -7.14
N MET A 168 -1.24 -25.10 -7.03
CA MET A 168 -0.68 -26.22 -6.27
C MET A 168 0.73 -25.87 -5.77
N ASP A 169 1.29 -26.67 -4.85
CA ASP A 169 2.67 -26.45 -4.40
C ASP A 169 3.68 -26.75 -5.52
N PRO A 170 4.35 -25.73 -6.08
CA PRO A 170 5.28 -25.95 -7.18
C PRO A 170 6.55 -26.72 -6.75
N ALA A 171 6.82 -26.84 -5.45
CA ALA A 171 7.93 -27.60 -4.91
C ALA A 171 7.65 -29.11 -4.79
N MET A 172 6.42 -29.54 -5.06
CA MET A 172 5.98 -30.93 -4.91
C MET A 172 5.17 -31.44 -6.12
N LEU A 173 5.60 -31.09 -7.34
CA LEU A 173 4.90 -31.50 -8.56
C LEU A 173 5.06 -32.99 -8.87
N ALA A 174 4.01 -33.67 -9.32
CA ALA A 174 4.14 -35.00 -9.89
C ALA A 174 4.83 -34.94 -11.27
N ASN A 175 5.36 -36.08 -11.74
CA ASN A 175 5.97 -36.13 -13.06
C ASN A 175 4.92 -35.83 -14.15
N GLY A 176 5.20 -34.86 -15.01
CA GLY A 176 4.26 -34.40 -16.05
C GLY A 176 3.22 -33.39 -15.57
N GLU A 177 3.12 -33.12 -14.27
CA GLU A 177 2.20 -32.12 -13.72
C GLU A 177 2.66 -30.70 -14.04
N THR A 178 1.71 -29.78 -14.12
CA THR A 178 1.94 -28.37 -14.45
C THR A 178 1.31 -27.51 -13.38
N ALA A 179 2.09 -26.63 -12.78
CA ALA A 179 1.61 -25.64 -11.84
C ALA A 179 1.30 -24.33 -12.56
N THR A 180 0.23 -23.66 -12.16
CA THR A 180 -0.17 -22.34 -12.67
C THR A 180 0.15 -21.27 -11.64
N ARG A 181 1.07 -20.37 -11.98
CA ARG A 181 1.33 -19.14 -11.22
C ARG A 181 0.41 -18.02 -11.72
N THR A 182 -0.39 -17.44 -10.85
CA THR A 182 -1.21 -16.25 -11.13
C THR A 182 -0.67 -15.08 -10.32
N VAL A 183 -0.23 -14.03 -11.01
CA VAL A 183 0.19 -12.78 -10.38
C VAL A 183 -0.79 -11.69 -10.77
N THR A 184 -1.40 -11.05 -9.77
CA THR A 184 -2.27 -9.89 -9.99
C THR A 184 -1.58 -8.65 -9.45
N ILE A 185 -1.43 -7.62 -10.26
CA ILE A 185 -0.86 -6.33 -9.83
C ILE A 185 -1.96 -5.28 -9.92
N VAL A 186 -2.08 -4.50 -8.85
CA VAL A 186 -3.01 -3.37 -8.75
C VAL A 186 -2.20 -2.11 -8.47
N ALA A 187 -2.37 -1.09 -9.32
CA ALA A 187 -1.72 0.21 -9.15
C ALA A 187 -2.75 1.34 -9.22
N GLU A 188 -2.65 2.28 -8.28
CA GLU A 188 -3.50 3.47 -8.22
C GLU A 188 -2.85 4.67 -8.92
N GLY A 189 -3.66 5.42 -9.66
CA GLY A 189 -3.21 6.62 -10.37
C GLY A 189 -2.42 6.33 -11.64
N VAL A 190 -2.54 5.13 -12.20
CA VAL A 190 -1.80 4.69 -13.39
C VAL A 190 -2.81 4.21 -14.43
N PRO A 191 -2.69 4.58 -15.71
CA PRO A 191 -3.53 4.02 -16.76
C PRO A 191 -3.12 2.56 -17.08
N PRO A 192 -4.05 1.70 -17.54
CA PRO A 192 -3.77 0.27 -17.68
C PRO A 192 -2.65 -0.04 -18.68
N GLY A 193 -2.42 0.82 -19.68
CA GLY A 193 -1.32 0.69 -20.64
C GLY A 193 0.07 0.90 -20.04
N SER A 194 0.17 1.65 -18.93
CA SER A 194 1.44 1.93 -18.25
C SER A 194 1.81 0.88 -17.20
N LEU A 195 0.99 -0.14 -16.97
CA LEU A 195 1.38 -1.29 -16.17
C LEU A 195 2.48 -2.10 -16.87
N PRO A 196 3.45 -2.67 -16.12
CA PRO A 196 4.57 -3.40 -16.69
C PRO A 196 4.09 -4.58 -17.54
N PRO A 197 4.87 -5.00 -18.53
CA PRO A 197 4.65 -6.28 -19.20
C PRO A 197 5.10 -7.43 -18.29
N PRO A 198 4.56 -8.64 -18.49
CA PRO A 198 4.94 -9.80 -17.71
C PRO A 198 6.41 -10.20 -18.00
N PRO A 199 7.19 -10.54 -16.95
CA PRO A 199 8.54 -11.04 -17.13
C PRO A 199 8.57 -12.38 -17.87
N LYS A 200 9.66 -12.60 -18.61
CA LYS A 200 9.94 -13.90 -19.24
C LYS A 200 10.48 -14.87 -18.19
N MET A 201 9.63 -15.76 -17.72
CA MET A 201 9.97 -16.80 -16.73
C MET A 201 10.60 -18.00 -17.44
N ILE A 202 11.86 -17.89 -17.86
CA ILE A 202 12.58 -18.92 -18.65
C ILE A 202 13.78 -19.43 -17.86
N ALA A 203 13.95 -20.76 -17.80
CA ALA A 203 15.15 -21.40 -17.28
C ALA A 203 15.42 -22.73 -18.02
N PRO A 204 16.68 -23.23 -18.10
CA PRO A 204 17.00 -24.48 -18.80
C PRO A 204 16.25 -25.71 -18.27
N TRP A 205 15.85 -25.70 -17.00
CA TRP A 205 15.17 -26.78 -16.31
C TRP A 205 13.63 -26.61 -16.29
N LEU A 206 13.08 -25.55 -16.90
CA LEU A 206 11.67 -25.15 -16.79
C LEU A 206 11.04 -24.93 -18.18
N ILE A 207 9.94 -25.63 -18.45
CA ILE A 207 9.01 -25.24 -19.53
C ILE A 207 7.98 -24.29 -18.94
N SER A 208 7.84 -23.10 -19.53
CA SER A 208 6.94 -22.05 -19.07
C SER A 208 6.17 -21.47 -20.25
N PHE A 209 4.84 -21.45 -20.14
CA PHE A 209 3.94 -20.84 -21.11
C PHE A 209 3.16 -19.73 -20.44
N ILE A 210 3.17 -18.55 -21.04
CA ILE A 210 2.39 -17.41 -20.57
C ILE A 210 1.02 -17.40 -21.27
N ALA A 211 -0.05 -17.21 -20.50
CA ALA A 211 -1.39 -16.96 -21.04
C ALA A 211 -1.53 -15.50 -21.48
N PRO A 212 -2.50 -15.16 -22.35
CA PRO A 212 -2.82 -13.77 -22.64
C PRO A 212 -3.11 -12.99 -21.34
N GLU A 213 -2.45 -11.85 -21.16
CA GLU A 213 -2.70 -11.00 -20.00
C GLU A 213 -4.08 -10.34 -20.06
N SER A 214 -4.67 -10.11 -18.89
CA SER A 214 -5.91 -9.32 -18.77
C SER A 214 -5.57 -8.01 -18.07
N ARG A 215 -5.92 -6.88 -18.69
CA ARG A 215 -5.81 -5.55 -18.11
C ARG A 215 -7.20 -4.96 -17.95
N SER A 216 -7.47 -4.41 -16.76
CA SER A 216 -8.71 -3.70 -16.47
C SER A 216 -8.40 -2.39 -15.76
N VAL A 217 -9.36 -1.47 -15.79
CA VAL A 217 -9.27 -0.19 -15.10
C VAL A 217 -10.62 0.12 -14.47
N GLU A 218 -10.58 0.50 -13.20
CA GLU A 218 -11.70 1.08 -12.48
C GLU A 218 -11.47 2.60 -12.36
N LEU A 219 -12.45 3.39 -12.79
CA LEU A 219 -12.35 4.85 -12.76
C LEU A 219 -12.97 5.38 -11.48
N THR A 220 -12.14 5.93 -10.60
CA THR A 220 -12.57 6.54 -9.34
C THR A 220 -12.39 8.06 -9.37
N GLU A 221 -13.01 8.78 -8.44
CA GLU A 221 -12.81 10.24 -8.28
C GLU A 221 -11.35 10.62 -7.99
N ASN A 222 -10.57 9.66 -7.48
CA ASN A 222 -9.17 9.83 -7.09
C ASN A 222 -8.18 9.47 -8.21
N GLY A 223 -8.65 8.95 -9.34
CA GLY A 223 -7.84 8.46 -10.44
C GLY A 223 -8.22 7.04 -10.90
N PRO A 224 -7.58 6.54 -11.98
CA PRO A 224 -7.73 5.16 -12.39
C PRO A 224 -7.07 4.20 -11.39
N VAL A 225 -7.74 3.11 -11.08
CA VAL A 225 -7.18 1.94 -10.41
C VAL A 225 -7.03 0.87 -11.47
N SER A 226 -5.79 0.63 -11.88
CA SER A 226 -5.51 -0.31 -12.96
C SER A 226 -5.03 -1.64 -12.40
N THR A 227 -5.55 -2.72 -12.98
CA THR A 227 -5.22 -4.08 -12.61
C THR A 227 -4.68 -4.83 -13.83
N VAL A 228 -3.59 -5.57 -13.66
CA VAL A 228 -3.11 -6.54 -14.64
C VAL A 228 -2.99 -7.92 -14.00
N VAL A 229 -3.44 -8.94 -14.73
CA VAL A 229 -3.33 -10.35 -14.33
C VAL A 229 -2.40 -11.07 -15.31
N TRP A 230 -1.35 -11.65 -14.76
CA TRP A 230 -0.40 -12.50 -15.46
C TRP A 230 -0.58 -13.96 -15.03
N GLN A 231 -0.57 -14.88 -15.99
CA GLN A 231 -0.68 -16.31 -15.71
C GLN A 231 0.40 -17.08 -16.47
N TRP A 232 1.15 -17.89 -15.74
CA TRP A 232 2.14 -18.81 -16.32
C TRP A 232 1.80 -20.24 -15.95
N ARG A 233 1.78 -21.12 -16.95
CA ARG A 233 1.76 -22.57 -16.77
C ARG A 233 3.18 -23.09 -16.84
N MET A 234 3.63 -23.73 -15.77
CA MET A 234 5.01 -24.09 -15.55
C MET A 234 5.17 -25.58 -15.25
N ARG A 235 6.10 -26.23 -15.94
CA ARG A 235 6.44 -27.65 -15.73
C ARG A 235 7.95 -27.84 -15.72
N PRO A 236 8.52 -28.44 -14.66
CA PRO A 236 9.93 -28.79 -14.65
C PRO A 236 10.23 -29.91 -15.66
N VAL A 237 11.41 -29.87 -16.28
CA VAL A 237 11.92 -30.93 -17.18
C VAL A 237 13.09 -31.71 -16.61
N SER A 238 13.71 -31.20 -15.55
CA SER A 238 14.81 -31.85 -14.84
C SER A 238 14.30 -32.45 -13.53
N SER A 239 14.87 -33.59 -13.12
CA SER A 239 14.65 -34.15 -11.79
C SER A 239 15.23 -33.25 -10.69
N GLN A 240 16.26 -32.46 -10.98
CA GLN A 240 16.84 -31.56 -9.99
C GLN A 240 15.92 -30.37 -9.69
N PRO A 241 15.74 -30.00 -8.40
CA PRO A 241 15.02 -28.78 -8.02
C PRO A 241 15.62 -27.53 -8.69
N GLY A 242 14.74 -26.66 -9.17
CA GLY A 242 15.09 -25.37 -9.74
C GLY A 242 14.59 -24.21 -8.90
N TRP A 243 15.25 -23.06 -9.03
CA TRP A 243 14.83 -21.81 -8.42
C TRP A 243 14.48 -20.81 -9.51
N LEU A 244 13.22 -20.40 -9.53
CA LEU A 244 12.79 -19.27 -10.32
C LEU A 244 13.33 -17.99 -9.66
N GLU A 245 14.03 -17.15 -10.41
CA GLU A 245 14.63 -15.93 -9.88
C GLU A 245 13.56 -14.96 -9.39
N ALA A 246 13.93 -14.13 -8.41
CA ALA A 246 13.08 -13.04 -7.99
C ALA A 246 12.98 -12.00 -9.12
N PHE A 247 11.81 -11.41 -9.28
CA PHE A 247 11.59 -10.35 -10.26
C PHE A 247 11.24 -9.05 -9.54
N HIS A 248 11.96 -7.99 -9.91
CA HIS A 248 11.85 -6.68 -9.30
C HIS A 248 11.00 -5.78 -10.20
N ILE A 249 10.03 -5.09 -9.60
CA ILE A 249 9.14 -4.14 -10.27
C ILE A 249 9.42 -2.78 -9.61
N PRO A 250 10.40 -2.01 -10.13
CA PRO A 250 10.66 -0.67 -9.64
C PRO A 250 9.49 0.25 -9.99
N TRP A 251 9.04 1.04 -9.03
CA TRP A 251 7.97 2.01 -9.19
C TRP A 251 8.24 3.24 -8.35
N PHE A 252 7.75 4.40 -8.80
CA PHE A 252 7.89 5.65 -8.09
C PHE A 252 6.62 5.93 -7.29
N ASP A 253 6.74 5.99 -5.96
CA ASP A 253 5.63 6.33 -5.09
C ASP A 253 5.40 7.84 -5.12
N THR A 254 4.30 8.27 -5.75
CA THR A 254 3.99 9.70 -5.94
C THR A 254 3.59 10.40 -4.64
N THR A 255 3.20 9.65 -3.61
CA THR A 255 2.84 10.18 -2.29
C THR A 255 4.08 10.52 -1.47
N THR A 256 5.05 9.59 -1.43
CA THR A 256 6.29 9.74 -0.67
C THR A 256 7.45 10.31 -1.48
N ARG A 257 7.30 10.38 -2.81
CA ARG A 257 8.30 10.87 -3.77
C ARG A 257 9.60 10.06 -3.77
N GLU A 258 9.47 8.75 -3.55
CA GLU A 258 10.60 7.82 -3.45
C GLU A 258 10.45 6.66 -4.43
N MET A 259 11.58 6.18 -4.94
CA MET A 259 11.62 4.92 -5.67
C MET A 259 11.40 3.76 -4.69
N ARG A 260 10.43 2.90 -5.03
CA ARG A 260 10.11 1.66 -4.33
C ARG A 260 10.23 0.50 -5.28
N ASP A 261 10.20 -0.70 -4.71
CA ASP A 261 10.38 -1.92 -5.45
C ASP A 261 9.42 -3.00 -4.94
N ALA A 262 8.61 -3.53 -5.85
CA ALA A 262 7.76 -4.67 -5.59
C ALA A 262 8.45 -5.94 -6.10
N VAL A 263 8.81 -6.82 -5.17
CA VAL A 263 9.60 -8.01 -5.47
C VAL A 263 8.71 -9.24 -5.53
N LEU A 264 8.51 -9.80 -6.73
CA LEU A 264 8.00 -11.16 -6.89
C LEU A 264 9.10 -12.12 -6.42
N LYS A 265 8.83 -12.84 -5.33
CA LYS A 265 9.86 -13.64 -4.65
C LYS A 265 10.35 -14.79 -5.53
N SER A 266 11.59 -15.20 -5.27
CA SER A 266 12.12 -16.43 -5.82
C SER A 266 11.28 -17.63 -5.37
N GLN A 267 11.02 -18.56 -6.28
CA GLN A 267 10.18 -19.72 -6.02
C GLN A 267 10.92 -21.00 -6.37
N ARG A 268 10.95 -21.95 -5.42
CA ARG A 268 11.45 -23.31 -5.68
C ARG A 268 10.40 -24.09 -6.46
N ILE A 269 10.84 -24.76 -7.52
CA ILE A 269 10.01 -25.66 -8.33
C ILE A 269 10.72 -27.02 -8.41
N ALA A 270 10.04 -28.09 -8.03
CA ALA A 270 10.64 -29.43 -7.97
C ALA A 270 9.59 -30.54 -8.10
N PHE A 271 10.04 -31.75 -8.43
CA PHE A 271 9.18 -32.92 -8.35
C PHE A 271 9.03 -33.42 -6.90
N ALA A 272 7.84 -33.93 -6.55
CA ALA A 272 7.50 -34.45 -5.22
C ALA A 272 8.47 -35.52 -4.69
N ALA A 273 9.12 -36.27 -5.59
CA ALA A 273 10.06 -37.33 -5.23
C ALA A 273 11.39 -36.80 -4.62
N ILE A 274 11.65 -35.48 -4.68
CA ILE A 274 12.89 -34.85 -4.20
C ILE A 274 12.55 -33.61 -3.35
N ALA A 275 11.54 -33.76 -2.50
CA ALA A 275 11.49 -32.98 -1.26
C ALA A 275 12.43 -33.66 -0.26
N GLU A 276 13.75 -33.50 -0.45
CA GLU A 276 14.64 -33.54 0.70
C GLU A 276 14.18 -32.37 1.59
N GLU A 277 13.39 -32.74 2.60
CA GLU A 277 13.20 -31.96 3.81
C GLU A 277 14.57 -31.36 4.13
N PRO A 278 14.72 -30.03 4.26
CA PRO A 278 16.02 -29.49 4.63
C PRO A 278 16.30 -30.11 5.99
N GLU A 279 17.22 -31.07 6.03
CA GLU A 279 17.81 -31.53 7.27
C GLU A 279 18.41 -30.26 7.86
N ALA A 280 17.64 -29.62 8.73
CA ALA A 280 18.15 -28.68 9.70
C ALA A 280 19.22 -29.49 10.39
N SER A 281 20.47 -29.28 9.95
CA SER A 281 21.66 -29.87 10.51
C SER A 281 21.61 -29.56 11.99
N SER A 282 21.03 -30.49 12.73
CA SER A 282 20.64 -30.22 14.10
C SER A 282 21.96 -30.19 14.82
N TRP A 283 22.37 -29.00 15.25
CA TRP A 283 23.61 -28.81 16.01
C TRP A 283 23.63 -29.76 17.22
N SER A 284 22.45 -30.17 17.71
CA SER A 284 22.23 -31.26 18.67
C SER A 284 22.81 -32.61 18.24
N GLY A 285 22.65 -33.04 16.99
CA GLY A 285 23.18 -34.32 16.49
C GLY A 285 24.71 -34.33 16.38
N LEU A 286 25.30 -33.24 15.88
CA LEU A 286 26.76 -33.05 15.82
C LEU A 286 27.39 -32.92 17.22
N ILE A 287 26.74 -32.22 18.14
CA ILE A 287 27.19 -32.08 19.53
C ILE A 287 27.05 -33.41 20.29
N ALA A 288 25.96 -34.16 20.09
CA ALA A 288 25.76 -35.46 20.74
C ALA A 288 26.78 -36.50 20.24
N ARG A 289 27.05 -36.54 18.94
CA ARG A 289 28.01 -37.48 18.33
C ARG A 289 29.46 -37.17 18.69
N ASN A 290 29.79 -35.89 18.86
CA ASN A 290 31.15 -35.44 19.22
C ASN A 290 31.28 -35.00 20.69
N ALA A 291 30.29 -35.31 21.54
CA ALA A 291 30.26 -34.97 22.96
C ALA A 291 31.55 -35.36 23.72
N PRO A 292 32.14 -36.57 23.54
CA PRO A 292 33.38 -36.92 24.23
C PRO A 292 34.59 -36.11 23.73
N LEU A 293 34.61 -35.72 22.46
CA LEU A 293 35.68 -34.87 21.87
C LEU A 293 35.57 -33.41 22.33
N LEU A 294 34.37 -32.86 22.38
CA LEU A 294 34.11 -31.51 22.90
C LEU A 294 34.31 -31.42 24.42
N ALA A 295 34.03 -32.49 25.16
CA ALA A 295 34.36 -32.62 26.59
C ALA A 295 35.89 -32.69 26.81
N GLY A 296 36.63 -33.40 25.94
CA GLY A 296 38.09 -33.44 25.99
C GLY A 296 38.74 -32.08 25.70
N LEU A 297 38.26 -31.38 24.66
CA LEU A 297 38.77 -30.04 24.30
C LEU A 297 38.46 -28.97 25.36
N SER A 298 37.28 -29.01 25.98
CA SER A 298 36.92 -28.09 27.07
C SER A 298 37.70 -28.38 28.36
N ALA A 299 38.02 -29.64 28.66
CA ALA A 299 38.90 -30.00 29.77
C ALA A 299 40.33 -29.50 29.53
N CYS A 300 40.89 -29.68 28.32
CA CYS A 300 42.19 -29.12 27.96
C CYS A 300 42.21 -27.59 28.03
N PHE A 301 41.15 -26.91 27.58
CA PHE A 301 41.05 -25.45 27.65
C PHE A 301 40.91 -24.94 29.09
N ALA A 302 40.22 -25.67 29.96
CA ALA A 302 40.13 -25.37 31.39
C ALA A 302 41.46 -25.57 32.13
N VAL A 303 42.23 -26.61 31.79
CA VAL A 303 43.58 -26.84 32.32
C VAL A 303 44.56 -25.78 31.80
N LEU A 304 44.47 -25.40 30.52
CA LEU A 304 45.30 -24.33 29.94
C LEU A 304 44.99 -22.96 30.57
N LEU A 305 43.71 -22.68 30.87
CA LEU A 305 43.30 -21.49 31.60
C LEU A 305 43.76 -21.47 33.07
N LEU A 306 44.01 -22.65 33.67
CA LEU A 306 44.55 -22.80 35.03
C LEU A 306 46.09 -22.78 35.07
N ALA A 307 46.77 -23.11 33.97
CA ALA A 307 48.23 -23.17 33.86
C ALA A 307 48.89 -21.85 33.39
N LEU A 308 48.11 -20.85 32.98
CA LEU A 308 48.61 -19.52 32.62
C LEU A 308 49.18 -18.81 33.87
N PRO A 309 50.47 -18.43 33.88
CA PRO A 309 51.13 -17.88 35.05
C PRO A 309 50.63 -16.47 35.34
N GLY A 310 50.22 -16.20 36.58
CA GLY A 310 49.93 -14.84 37.05
C GLY A 310 48.57 -14.57 37.69
N ARG A 311 47.72 -15.57 37.93
CA ARG A 311 46.46 -15.37 38.69
C ARG A 311 46.41 -16.18 39.98
N ARG A 312 46.28 -15.44 41.08
CA ARG A 312 46.14 -15.96 42.46
C ARG A 312 45.12 -17.11 42.50
N LEU A 313 45.54 -18.26 43.04
CA LEU A 313 44.71 -19.43 43.29
C LEU A 313 43.46 -19.03 44.07
N VAL A 314 42.31 -19.11 43.41
CA VAL A 314 41.01 -18.84 44.02
C VAL A 314 40.57 -20.10 44.78
N SER A 315 40.24 -19.96 46.06
CA SER A 315 39.91 -21.09 46.92
C SER A 315 38.66 -21.85 46.41
N PRO A 316 38.54 -23.18 46.66
CA PRO A 316 37.36 -23.96 46.29
C PRO A 316 36.04 -23.39 46.83
N ALA A 317 36.10 -22.66 47.96
CA ALA A 317 34.96 -22.02 48.60
C ALA A 317 34.48 -20.74 47.88
N GLU A 318 35.32 -20.08 47.08
CA GLU A 318 34.95 -18.93 46.24
C GLU A 318 34.19 -19.39 44.98
N ILE A 319 34.64 -20.49 44.37
CA ILE A 319 34.07 -21.04 43.14
C ILE A 319 32.64 -21.53 43.41
N GLY A 320 32.41 -22.21 44.54
CA GLY A 320 31.07 -22.61 44.98
C GLY A 320 30.12 -21.43 45.22
N ARG A 321 30.63 -20.28 45.69
CA ARG A 321 29.83 -19.04 45.87
C ARG A 321 29.48 -18.36 44.54
N ARG A 322 30.37 -18.41 43.54
CA ARG A 322 30.09 -17.86 42.20
C ARG A 322 29.14 -18.75 41.39
N LEU A 323 29.26 -20.08 41.48
CA LEU A 323 28.36 -20.99 40.75
C LEU A 323 26.91 -20.89 41.25
N ARG A 324 26.69 -20.76 42.56
CA ARG A 324 25.34 -20.62 43.15
C ARG A 324 24.59 -19.35 42.73
N ARG A 325 25.26 -18.36 42.13
CA ARG A 325 24.57 -17.18 41.55
C ARG A 325 23.87 -17.48 40.22
N PHE A 326 24.30 -18.52 39.51
CA PHE A 326 23.80 -18.88 38.18
C PHE A 326 22.80 -20.05 38.18
N LEU A 327 22.69 -20.82 39.27
CA LEU A 327 21.68 -21.88 39.38
C LEU A 327 20.27 -21.30 39.59
N PRO A 328 19.24 -21.82 38.89
CA PRO A 328 17.86 -21.35 39.02
C PRO A 328 17.32 -21.67 40.42
N ASP A 329 16.73 -20.65 41.06
CA ASP A 329 16.17 -20.75 42.39
C ASP A 329 14.98 -21.73 42.42
N ARG A 330 15.12 -22.82 43.18
CA ARG A 330 14.09 -23.87 43.32
C ARG A 330 12.72 -23.30 43.69
N ASN A 331 12.69 -22.24 44.51
CA ASN A 331 11.43 -21.66 44.98
C ASN A 331 10.74 -20.82 43.89
N ALA A 332 11.51 -20.21 42.97
CA ALA A 332 10.94 -19.51 41.81
C ALA A 332 10.33 -20.49 40.79
N LEU A 333 10.96 -21.66 40.61
CA LEU A 333 10.41 -22.73 39.79
C LEU A 333 9.15 -23.35 40.43
N ALA A 334 9.16 -23.55 41.74
CA ALA A 334 8.00 -24.04 42.49
C ALA A 334 6.80 -23.09 42.34
N LEU A 335 7.01 -21.78 42.44
CA LEU A 335 5.96 -20.77 42.24
C LEU A 335 5.35 -20.83 40.82
N ARG A 336 6.20 -20.93 39.79
CA ARG A 336 5.74 -21.05 38.39
C ARG A 336 4.92 -22.31 38.16
N ARG A 337 5.34 -23.44 38.76
CA ARG A 337 4.60 -24.71 38.65
C ARG A 337 3.26 -24.65 39.39
N ALA A 338 3.23 -24.08 40.59
CA ALA A 338 1.99 -23.92 41.35
C ALA A 338 0.97 -23.03 40.62
N ALA A 339 1.43 -21.91 40.04
CA ALA A 339 0.60 -21.04 39.21
C ALA A 339 0.10 -21.72 37.92
N ALA A 340 0.92 -22.57 37.29
CA ALA A 340 0.51 -23.33 36.12
C ALA A 340 -0.55 -24.40 36.45
N ARG A 341 -0.53 -24.96 37.66
CA ARG A 341 -1.50 -25.94 38.16
C ARG A 341 -2.72 -25.31 38.83
N ASN A 342 -2.83 -23.99 38.80
CA ASN A 342 -3.89 -23.21 39.43
C ASN A 342 -4.06 -23.46 40.94
N ASP A 343 -2.97 -23.83 41.64
CA ASP A 343 -2.99 -24.09 43.08
C ASP A 343 -2.60 -22.82 43.87
N ALA A 344 -3.61 -22.10 44.35
CA ALA A 344 -3.45 -20.84 45.06
C ALA A 344 -2.68 -21.01 46.39
N ARG A 345 -2.86 -22.12 47.11
CA ARG A 345 -2.18 -22.37 48.39
C ARG A 345 -0.71 -22.68 48.17
N ALA A 346 -0.39 -23.55 47.20
CA ALA A 346 0.99 -23.85 46.85
C ALA A 346 1.71 -22.62 46.28
N ALA A 347 1.01 -21.78 45.49
CA ALA A 347 1.56 -20.54 44.96
C ALA A 347 1.91 -19.55 46.09
N ARG A 348 1.05 -19.42 47.11
CA ARG A 348 1.33 -18.58 48.28
C ARG A 348 2.57 -19.06 49.05
N THR A 349 2.64 -20.36 49.36
CA THR A 349 3.77 -20.95 50.11
C THR A 349 5.09 -20.79 49.36
N ALA A 350 5.09 -21.08 48.05
CA ALA A 350 6.29 -20.92 47.22
C ALA A 350 6.71 -19.44 47.10
N ALA A 351 5.75 -18.51 47.05
CA ALA A 351 6.04 -17.07 47.01
C ALA A 351 6.60 -16.55 48.35
N MET A 352 6.14 -17.06 49.50
CA MET A 352 6.69 -16.71 50.82
C MET A 352 8.09 -17.28 51.04
N ALA A 353 8.37 -18.47 50.50
CA ALA A 353 9.68 -19.12 50.58
C ALA A 353 10.78 -18.43 49.73
N LEU A 354 10.42 -17.43 48.91
CA LEU A 354 11.41 -16.64 48.17
C LEU A 354 12.21 -15.71 49.10
N PRO A 355 13.49 -15.43 48.80
CA PRO A 355 14.27 -14.46 49.57
C PRO A 355 13.59 -13.07 49.53
N LYS A 356 13.30 -12.50 50.71
CA LYS A 356 12.48 -11.28 50.90
C LYS A 356 10.96 -11.45 50.66
N GLY A 357 10.45 -12.68 50.53
CA GLY A 357 9.02 -12.99 50.34
C GLY A 357 8.11 -12.33 51.38
N VAL A 358 8.53 -12.28 52.65
CA VAL A 358 7.80 -11.61 53.74
C VAL A 358 7.68 -10.08 53.56
N ARG A 359 8.68 -9.42 52.95
CA ARG A 359 8.58 -7.98 52.62
C ARG A 359 7.64 -7.71 51.44
N ILE A 360 7.52 -8.67 50.52
CA ILE A 360 6.64 -8.57 49.34
C ILE A 360 5.19 -8.99 49.68
N ALA A 361 5.01 -9.74 50.77
CA ALA A 361 3.71 -10.22 51.27
C ALA A 361 2.73 -9.09 51.63
N HIS A 362 3.21 -7.87 51.88
CA HIS A 362 2.37 -6.70 52.18
C HIS A 362 1.90 -5.95 50.92
N GLY A 363 2.16 -6.48 49.73
CA GLY A 363 1.78 -5.88 48.46
C GLY A 363 0.33 -6.18 48.03
N PRO A 364 -0.25 -5.37 47.14
CA PRO A 364 -1.62 -5.54 46.65
C PRO A 364 -1.86 -6.88 45.90
N ALA A 365 -0.79 -7.51 45.40
CA ALA A 365 -0.85 -8.84 44.78
C ALA A 365 -1.10 -9.96 45.81
N PHE A 366 -0.46 -9.89 46.98
CA PHE A 366 -0.69 -10.84 48.07
C PHE A 366 -2.03 -10.58 48.76
N ALA A 367 -2.44 -9.32 48.92
CA ALA A 367 -3.75 -8.99 49.48
C ALA A 367 -4.91 -9.57 48.64
N ARG A 368 -4.78 -9.59 47.31
CA ARG A 368 -5.75 -10.22 46.41
C ARG A 368 -5.73 -11.75 46.55
N LEU A 369 -4.55 -12.36 46.61
CA LEU A 369 -4.41 -13.81 46.82
C LEU A 369 -4.96 -14.25 48.18
N ASP A 370 -4.72 -13.48 49.24
CA ASP A 370 -5.19 -13.78 50.59
C ASP A 370 -6.71 -13.58 50.70
N ARG A 371 -7.28 -12.58 50.01
CA ARG A 371 -8.74 -12.44 49.90
C ARG A 371 -9.39 -13.60 49.14
N HIS A 372 -8.73 -14.11 48.10
CA HIS A 372 -9.20 -15.30 47.38
C HIS A 372 -9.12 -16.58 48.24
N LEU A 373 -8.06 -16.72 49.05
CA LEU A 373 -7.82 -17.91 49.87
C LEU A 373 -8.57 -17.93 51.21
N PHE A 374 -8.78 -16.77 51.82
CA PHE A 374 -9.25 -16.63 53.20
C PHE A 374 -10.42 -15.64 53.37
N GLY A 375 -10.92 -15.03 52.29
CA GLY A 375 -12.04 -14.09 52.33
C GLY A 375 -13.40 -14.77 52.49
N LEU A 376 -14.40 -14.02 52.98
CA LEU A 376 -15.79 -14.45 53.02
C LEU A 376 -16.35 -14.54 51.58
N PRO A 377 -17.22 -15.50 51.25
CA PRO A 377 -17.80 -15.63 49.92
C PRO A 377 -18.69 -14.41 49.55
N PRO A 378 -18.77 -14.03 48.26
CA PRO A 378 -18.08 -14.64 47.12
C PRO A 378 -16.63 -14.13 46.95
N ALA A 379 -15.69 -15.08 46.82
CA ALA A 379 -14.27 -14.76 46.62
C ALA A 379 -14.03 -14.34 45.15
N PRO A 380 -13.28 -13.26 44.89
CA PRO A 380 -12.96 -12.82 43.53
C PRO A 380 -12.03 -13.83 42.84
N ASP A 381 -12.26 -14.10 41.55
CA ASP A 381 -11.38 -14.95 40.75
C ASP A 381 -9.98 -14.31 40.62
N ILE A 382 -8.93 -15.14 40.64
CA ILE A 382 -7.55 -14.66 40.67
C ILE A 382 -6.68 -15.32 39.59
N ASP A 383 -6.03 -14.46 38.79
CA ASP A 383 -4.98 -14.91 37.87
C ASP A 383 -3.68 -15.24 38.63
N LEU A 384 -3.48 -16.53 38.88
CA LEU A 384 -2.29 -17.05 39.55
C LEU A 384 -1.02 -16.94 38.69
N LYS A 385 -1.12 -16.96 37.36
CA LYS A 385 0.03 -16.78 36.46
C LYS A 385 0.50 -15.34 36.48
N GLY A 386 -0.43 -14.38 36.44
CA GLY A 386 -0.18 -12.96 36.65
C GLY A 386 0.43 -12.66 38.02
N PHE A 387 -0.08 -13.28 39.09
CA PHE A 387 0.52 -13.18 40.43
C PHE A 387 1.98 -13.65 40.45
N ALA A 388 2.28 -14.83 39.90
CA ALA A 388 3.64 -15.36 39.85
C ALA A 388 4.59 -14.47 39.05
N ALA A 389 4.14 -13.90 37.93
CA ALA A 389 4.93 -12.97 37.12
C ALA A 389 5.26 -11.68 37.90
N GLN A 390 4.29 -11.09 38.59
CA GLN A 390 4.48 -9.86 39.37
C GLN A 390 5.45 -10.06 40.55
N VAL A 391 5.36 -11.18 41.26
CA VAL A 391 6.26 -11.51 42.38
C VAL A 391 7.70 -11.69 41.90
N LEU A 392 7.90 -12.39 40.77
CA LEU A 392 9.23 -12.60 40.19
C LEU A 392 9.82 -11.31 39.57
N ALA A 393 8.99 -10.44 39.00
CA ALA A 393 9.43 -9.15 38.45
C ALA A 393 9.93 -8.20 39.56
N ARG A 394 9.19 -8.07 40.68
CA ARG A 394 9.61 -7.24 41.83
C ARG A 394 10.91 -7.73 42.46
N ARG A 395 11.14 -9.04 42.47
CA ARG A 395 12.43 -9.62 42.89
C ARG A 395 13.59 -9.15 42.01
N LYS A 396 13.39 -9.09 40.68
CA LYS A 396 14.43 -8.68 39.73
C LYS A 396 14.80 -7.19 39.92
N ALA A 397 13.81 -6.35 40.20
CA ALA A 397 14.01 -4.92 40.49
C ALA A 397 14.83 -4.68 41.77
N GLY A 398 14.57 -5.44 42.84
CA GLY A 398 15.31 -5.34 44.10
C GLY A 398 16.73 -5.93 44.09
N ARG A 399 17.20 -6.44 42.94
CA ARG A 399 18.56 -7.00 42.73
C ARG A 399 19.47 -6.02 41.98
N ARG A 400 18.92 -4.91 41.47
CA ARG A 400 19.62 -3.87 40.69
C ARG A 400 19.92 -2.59 41.49
N ARG A 401 19.59 -2.54 42.78
CA ARG A 401 20.00 -1.48 43.71
C ARG A 401 21.01 -2.02 44.70
#